data_AF-A0A6F9ATL9-F1
#
_entry.id   AF-A0A6F9ATL9-F1
#
_cell.length_a   1.000
_cell.length_b   1.000
_cell.length_c   1.000
_cell.angle_alpha   90.00
_cell.angle_beta   90.00
_cell.angle_gamma   90.00
#
_symmetry.space_group_name_H-M   'P 1'
#
loop_
_entity.id
_entity.type
_entity.pdbx_description
1 polymer ?
#
loop_
_entity_poly.entity_id
_entity_poly.type
_entity_poly.pdbx_seq_one_letter_code
_entity_poly.pdbx_strand_id
1 'polypeptide(L)'
;MCWLGLLVVVVTLTPRTLAQFPRECVTPEGLRSGQCCPSPTGALDDQCGSATGRGQCVSIAADSHRHGPQYPHDGRDDRERWPLRFFNRTCRCNGNFAGYNCAGADTDSPDLTVIRGYPWAKRTVHPDLVICTRRYQEVYGPDGNTPQFENITIYNYFVWTHYYSVSKTYMGAGQAGFGGVDFSHEGPGFDMLGDATFALPYWNFAIGGSECDVCTDDLLGARSAFDMNSLSPNSVFSQWRVICESVEDYDTLGTICNNSETSPIRRNPAGNVARPMVQRLPEPQDVVDCYSAPQGGYDPVVRSLHNLAHLFLNGTGGQTHLSPNDPIFVLLHTFTDAIFDEWLSRHAPGEAVYPEENAPIGHNRQFNMVPFWPPVTNAEMFLTAPENLGYTYEVTWPTIVAVVLVAAVVSGVIACAMRARSAEGLEPLLGET
;
A
#
# COMPACT_ATOMS: atom_id res chain seq x y z
N MET A 1 25.96 35.17 -24.33
CA MET A 1 26.26 33.79 -24.75
C MET A 1 25.32 32.87 -24.00
N CYS A 2 24.17 32.56 -24.61
CA CYS A 2 23.20 31.60 -24.06
C CYS A 2 23.81 30.21 -24.12
N TRP A 3 23.95 29.56 -22.96
CA TRP A 3 24.13 28.12 -22.91
C TRP A 3 22.74 27.49 -22.87
N LEU A 4 22.33 26.91 -24.01
CA LEU A 4 21.26 25.92 -24.06
C LEU A 4 21.77 24.69 -23.29
N GLY A 5 21.29 24.52 -22.06
CA GLY A 5 21.41 23.24 -21.35
C GLY A 5 20.52 22.22 -22.05
N LEU A 6 21.14 21.24 -22.69
CA LEU A 6 20.48 20.08 -23.26
C LEU A 6 19.85 19.29 -22.10
N LEU A 7 18.53 19.33 -21.98
CA LEU A 7 17.79 18.49 -21.03
C LEU A 7 17.87 17.05 -21.55
N VAL A 8 18.84 16.29 -21.07
CA VAL A 8 18.91 14.84 -21.31
C VAL A 8 17.88 14.21 -20.38
N VAL A 9 16.68 13.95 -20.91
CA VAL A 9 15.71 13.06 -20.27
C VAL A 9 16.30 11.66 -20.37
N VAL A 10 16.94 11.20 -19.30
CA VAL A 10 17.29 9.78 -19.15
C VAL A 10 15.99 9.09 -18.75
N VAL A 11 15.34 8.46 -19.74
CA VAL A 11 14.23 7.54 -19.48
C VAL A 11 14.85 6.27 -18.90
N THR A 12 14.73 6.12 -17.58
CA THR A 12 15.12 4.93 -16.83
C THR A 12 13.96 3.93 -16.78
N LEU A 13 14.34 2.67 -16.62
CA LEU A 13 13.57 1.47 -16.91
C LEU A 13 12.99 0.90 -15.61
N THR A 14 11.68 0.69 -15.52
CA THR A 14 11.12 -0.16 -14.45
C THR A 14 10.07 -1.16 -14.94
N PRO A 15 10.10 -2.39 -14.40
CA PRO A 15 9.06 -3.38 -14.67
C PRO A 15 7.79 -3.04 -13.89
N ARG A 16 6.67 -2.87 -14.60
CA ARG A 16 5.35 -2.72 -13.98
C ARG A 16 4.93 -4.01 -13.27
N THR A 17 4.52 -3.87 -12.02
CA THR A 17 4.11 -4.98 -11.16
C THR A 17 2.60 -4.99 -11.07
N LEU A 18 2.00 -5.95 -11.76
CA LEU A 18 0.66 -6.39 -11.41
C LEU A 18 0.84 -7.42 -10.28
N ALA A 19 -0.19 -7.80 -9.53
CA ALA A 19 -0.01 -8.84 -8.52
C ALA A 19 -0.70 -10.15 -8.94
N GLN A 20 -0.36 -11.26 -8.27
CA GLN A 20 -0.95 -12.59 -8.49
C GLN A 20 -0.79 -13.12 -9.92
N PHE A 21 -1.10 -14.39 -10.13
CA PHE A 21 -0.81 -15.04 -11.40
C PHE A 21 -1.79 -14.66 -12.53
N PRO A 22 -1.28 -14.48 -13.76
CA PRO A 22 -2.11 -14.36 -14.96
C PRO A 22 -3.01 -15.58 -15.14
N ARG A 23 -4.24 -15.35 -15.61
CA ARG A 23 -5.22 -16.41 -15.89
C ARG A 23 -4.69 -17.48 -16.84
N GLU A 24 -3.80 -17.10 -17.76
CA GLU A 24 -3.14 -18.00 -18.71
C GLU A 24 -2.16 -18.97 -18.04
N CYS A 25 -1.63 -18.61 -16.88
CA CYS A 25 -0.66 -19.42 -16.14
C CYS A 25 -1.31 -20.40 -15.15
N VAL A 26 -2.53 -20.13 -14.70
CA VAL A 26 -3.20 -20.92 -13.65
C VAL A 26 -4.11 -22.02 -14.21
N THR A 27 -3.65 -22.66 -15.28
CA THR A 27 -4.22 -23.90 -15.80
C THR A 27 -3.60 -25.12 -15.10
N PRO A 28 -4.22 -26.31 -15.17
CA PRO A 28 -3.60 -27.53 -14.64
C PRO A 28 -2.21 -27.77 -15.22
N GLU A 29 -2.02 -27.55 -16.52
CA GLU A 29 -0.76 -27.71 -17.21
C GLU A 29 0.25 -26.64 -16.80
N GLY A 30 -0.18 -25.38 -16.69
CA GLY A 30 0.65 -24.26 -16.28
C GLY A 30 1.21 -24.46 -14.87
N LEU A 31 0.36 -24.76 -13.90
CA LEU A 31 0.76 -25.02 -12.51
C LEU A 31 1.69 -26.25 -12.39
N ARG A 32 1.40 -27.34 -13.10
CA ARG A 32 2.24 -28.55 -13.08
C ARG A 32 3.61 -28.34 -13.70
N SER A 33 3.69 -27.47 -14.72
CA SER A 33 4.97 -27.14 -15.36
C SER A 33 5.87 -26.29 -14.46
N GLY A 34 5.31 -25.58 -13.47
CA GLY A 34 6.04 -24.60 -12.67
C GLY A 34 6.51 -23.38 -13.48
N GLN A 35 6.03 -23.19 -14.71
CA GLN A 35 6.40 -22.09 -15.59
C GLN A 35 5.21 -21.20 -15.90
N CYS A 36 5.35 -19.90 -15.63
CA CYS A 36 4.42 -18.87 -16.08
C CYS A 36 5.13 -17.92 -17.05
N CYS A 37 5.16 -18.31 -18.32
CA CYS A 37 5.79 -17.56 -19.41
C CYS A 37 4.87 -17.47 -20.65
N PRO A 38 3.72 -16.79 -20.52
CA PRO A 38 2.76 -16.69 -21.62
C PRO A 38 3.32 -15.91 -22.80
N SER A 39 2.73 -16.13 -23.97
CA SER A 39 3.10 -15.40 -25.20
C SER A 39 2.36 -14.04 -25.23
N PRO A 40 2.95 -12.98 -25.80
CA PRO A 40 2.23 -11.75 -26.08
C PRO A 40 0.97 -12.00 -26.90
N THR A 41 -0.08 -11.21 -26.66
CA THR A 41 -1.35 -11.33 -27.39
C THR A 41 -1.13 -11.27 -28.91
N GLY A 42 -1.63 -12.28 -29.63
CA GLY A 42 -1.47 -12.38 -31.09
C GLY A 42 -0.16 -13.03 -31.57
N ALA A 43 0.76 -13.37 -30.66
CA ALA A 43 1.93 -14.18 -30.97
C ALA A 43 1.72 -15.64 -30.53
N LEU A 44 1.76 -16.57 -31.48
CA LEU A 44 1.65 -18.01 -31.22
C LEU A 44 3.03 -18.56 -30.85
N ASP A 45 3.10 -19.29 -29.74
CA ASP A 45 4.30 -19.97 -29.23
C ASP A 45 5.53 -19.05 -29.06
N ASP A 46 5.31 -17.77 -28.78
CA ASP A 46 6.37 -16.78 -28.54
C ASP A 46 6.46 -16.40 -27.05
N GLN A 47 6.97 -17.32 -26.23
CA GLN A 47 7.07 -17.13 -24.78
C GLN A 47 7.81 -15.82 -24.45
N CYS A 48 7.16 -14.94 -23.68
CA CYS A 48 7.70 -13.65 -23.26
C CYS A 48 8.11 -12.73 -24.43
N GLY A 49 7.64 -12.99 -25.65
CA GLY A 49 8.02 -12.24 -26.84
C GLY A 49 9.48 -12.45 -27.27
N SER A 50 10.04 -13.63 -27.01
CA SER A 50 11.42 -14.00 -27.36
C SER A 50 11.79 -13.84 -28.83
N ALA A 51 10.89 -14.20 -29.76
CA ALA A 51 11.11 -14.11 -31.20
C ALA A 51 11.20 -12.66 -31.69
N THR A 52 10.55 -11.75 -30.97
CA THR A 52 10.58 -10.30 -31.24
C THR A 52 11.58 -9.55 -30.36
N GLY A 53 12.35 -10.26 -29.52
CA GLY A 53 13.33 -9.67 -28.62
C GLY A 53 12.74 -8.90 -27.43
N ARG A 54 11.45 -9.05 -27.14
CA ARG A 54 10.76 -8.35 -26.05
C ARG A 54 11.15 -8.85 -24.67
N GLY A 55 11.51 -10.12 -24.57
CA GLY A 55 11.85 -10.75 -23.30
C GLY A 55 12.22 -12.20 -23.47
N GLN A 56 12.41 -12.88 -22.35
CA GLN A 56 12.78 -14.28 -22.30
C GLN A 56 12.23 -14.95 -21.04
N CYS A 57 11.85 -16.22 -21.18
CA CYS A 57 11.45 -17.03 -20.04
C CYS A 57 12.69 -17.47 -19.24
N VAL A 58 12.81 -17.00 -18.00
CA VAL A 58 13.99 -17.22 -17.14
C VAL A 58 13.60 -17.89 -15.84
N SER A 59 14.57 -18.48 -15.14
CA SER A 59 14.38 -18.96 -13.78
C SER A 59 14.20 -17.78 -12.82
N ILE A 60 13.30 -17.92 -11.86
CA ILE A 60 13.02 -16.89 -10.86
C ILE A 60 14.14 -16.88 -9.81
N ALA A 61 14.68 -15.69 -9.55
CA ALA A 61 15.50 -15.43 -8.38
C ALA A 61 14.57 -15.08 -7.22
N ALA A 62 14.61 -15.86 -6.15
CA ALA A 62 13.91 -15.55 -4.91
C ALA A 62 14.89 -15.60 -3.76
N ASP A 63 14.73 -14.67 -2.83
CA ASP A 63 15.60 -14.57 -1.66
C ASP A 63 15.75 -15.92 -0.94
N SER A 64 17.00 -16.22 -0.59
CA SER A 64 17.38 -17.43 0.16
C SER A 64 18.12 -17.10 1.45
N HIS A 65 18.28 -15.81 1.76
CA HIS A 65 18.84 -15.39 3.03
C HIS A 65 17.89 -15.75 4.17
N ARG A 66 18.45 -15.76 5.38
CA ARG A 66 17.66 -16.06 6.58
C ARG A 66 16.73 -14.88 6.88
N HIS A 67 15.53 -15.17 7.32
CA HIS A 67 14.68 -14.18 7.99
C HIS A 67 14.88 -14.27 9.50
N GLY A 68 14.38 -13.27 10.22
CA GLY A 68 14.43 -13.21 11.68
C GLY A 68 13.68 -14.37 12.36
N PRO A 69 13.95 -14.60 13.66
CA PRO A 69 13.45 -15.75 14.40
C PRO A 69 11.95 -15.66 14.76
N GLN A 70 11.28 -14.53 14.49
CA GLN A 70 9.86 -14.34 14.77
C GLN A 70 8.95 -15.29 13.97
N TYR A 71 9.43 -15.85 12.85
CA TYR A 71 8.72 -16.87 12.08
C TYR A 71 9.42 -18.25 12.22
N PRO A 72 8.90 -19.17 13.05
CA PRO A 72 9.53 -20.47 13.32
C PRO A 72 8.90 -21.63 12.50
N HIS A 73 8.27 -21.34 11.36
CA HIS A 73 7.38 -22.28 10.67
C HIS A 73 7.75 -22.54 9.21
N ASP A 74 9.03 -22.48 8.86
CA ASP A 74 9.53 -22.76 7.50
C ASP A 74 8.96 -24.07 6.92
N GLY A 75 8.54 -24.01 5.65
CA GLY A 75 7.94 -25.11 4.91
C GLY A 75 6.42 -25.22 5.05
N ARG A 76 5.75 -24.26 5.69
CA ARG A 76 4.31 -24.34 6.00
C ARG A 76 3.48 -23.35 5.20
N ASP A 77 4.05 -22.22 4.81
CA ASP A 77 3.33 -21.15 4.14
C ASP A 77 3.73 -21.03 2.66
N ASP A 78 2.73 -20.79 1.81
CA ASP A 78 2.91 -20.69 0.36
C ASP A 78 3.63 -19.38 -0.05
N ARG A 79 3.66 -18.40 0.86
CA ARG A 79 4.30 -17.10 0.69
C ARG A 79 5.80 -17.12 0.94
N GLU A 80 6.32 -18.18 1.54
CA GLU A 80 7.75 -18.36 1.74
C GLU A 80 8.50 -18.40 0.40
N ARG A 81 9.59 -17.63 0.31
CA ARG A 81 10.42 -17.55 -0.91
C ARG A 81 9.57 -17.31 -2.16
N TRP A 82 8.61 -16.40 -2.04
CA TRP A 82 7.66 -16.08 -3.10
C TRP A 82 8.36 -15.85 -4.44
N PRO A 83 7.83 -16.36 -5.56
CA PRO A 83 6.64 -17.21 -5.74
C PRO A 83 6.96 -18.71 -5.92
N LEU A 84 8.10 -19.21 -5.41
CA LEU A 84 8.66 -20.52 -5.78
C LEU A 84 7.81 -21.75 -5.44
N ARG A 85 6.77 -21.58 -4.61
CA ARG A 85 5.78 -22.64 -4.33
C ARG A 85 4.89 -22.93 -5.54
N PHE A 86 4.62 -21.94 -6.38
CA PHE A 86 3.75 -22.05 -7.56
C PHE A 86 4.56 -22.12 -8.85
N PHE A 87 5.47 -21.18 -9.06
CA PHE A 87 6.23 -21.06 -10.29
C PHE A 87 7.71 -20.82 -9.99
N ASN A 88 8.59 -21.45 -10.77
CA ASN A 88 10.03 -21.27 -10.72
C ASN A 88 10.60 -20.61 -11.99
N ARG A 89 9.74 -20.33 -12.99
CA ARG A 89 10.09 -19.60 -14.21
C ARG A 89 9.07 -18.50 -14.51
N THR A 90 9.57 -17.35 -14.93
CA THR A 90 8.78 -16.15 -15.29
C THR A 90 9.38 -15.43 -16.49
N CYS A 91 8.63 -14.50 -17.07
CA CYS A 91 9.14 -13.61 -18.10
C CYS A 91 10.04 -12.52 -17.50
N ARG A 92 11.24 -12.38 -18.08
CA ARG A 92 12.09 -11.19 -17.90
C ARG A 92 12.09 -10.40 -19.19
N CYS A 93 11.60 -9.18 -19.11
CA CYS A 93 11.48 -8.30 -20.27
C CYS A 93 12.78 -7.54 -20.53
N ASN A 94 13.00 -7.19 -21.80
CA ASN A 94 14.16 -6.43 -22.26
C ASN A 94 13.78 -4.96 -22.43
N GLY A 95 14.69 -4.03 -22.12
CA GLY A 95 14.43 -2.60 -22.31
C GLY A 95 13.10 -2.16 -21.68
N ASN A 96 12.34 -1.32 -22.39
CA ASN A 96 11.10 -0.71 -21.88
C ASN A 96 9.86 -1.61 -22.00
N PHE A 97 10.05 -2.91 -22.26
CA PHE A 97 8.94 -3.87 -22.24
C PHE A 97 8.64 -4.27 -20.79
N ALA A 98 7.35 -4.43 -20.48
CA ALA A 98 6.90 -4.74 -19.13
C ALA A 98 5.69 -5.68 -19.14
N GLY A 99 5.27 -6.07 -17.94
CA GLY A 99 4.13 -6.95 -17.71
C GLY A 99 4.46 -8.43 -17.79
N TYR A 100 3.47 -9.26 -17.51
CA TYR A 100 3.63 -10.70 -17.29
C TYR A 100 4.04 -11.52 -18.53
N ASN A 101 3.86 -10.95 -19.74
CA ASN A 101 4.24 -11.56 -21.03
C ASN A 101 5.14 -10.65 -21.88
N CYS A 102 5.65 -9.54 -21.33
CA CYS A 102 6.42 -8.52 -22.06
C CYS A 102 5.68 -7.87 -23.26
N ALA A 103 4.34 -7.93 -23.28
CA ALA A 103 3.53 -7.28 -24.30
C ALA A 103 3.37 -5.77 -24.03
N GLY A 104 3.35 -5.36 -22.75
CA GLY A 104 3.17 -3.97 -22.35
C GLY A 104 4.38 -3.11 -22.70
N ALA A 105 4.11 -1.87 -23.10
CA ALA A 105 5.08 -0.79 -23.05
C ALA A 105 4.96 -0.08 -21.71
N ASP A 106 6.06 0.49 -21.22
CA ASP A 106 6.07 1.30 -19.99
C ASP A 106 5.27 2.62 -20.07
N THR A 107 4.51 2.85 -21.15
CA THR A 107 3.92 4.17 -21.48
C THR A 107 2.44 4.18 -21.86
N ASP A 108 1.73 3.04 -21.94
CA ASP A 108 0.34 3.04 -22.42
C ASP A 108 -0.71 3.15 -21.31
N SER A 109 -1.65 4.09 -21.49
CA SER A 109 -2.69 4.55 -20.56
C SER A 109 -4.09 4.48 -21.17
N PRO A 110 -5.13 4.21 -20.37
CA PRO A 110 -6.45 4.79 -20.56
C PRO A 110 -6.70 5.98 -19.63
N ASP A 111 -7.26 7.06 -20.18
CA ASP A 111 -7.62 8.31 -19.51
C ASP A 111 -8.90 8.14 -18.64
N LEU A 112 -8.75 8.17 -17.31
CA LEU A 112 -9.85 8.19 -16.35
C LEU A 112 -9.52 9.16 -15.20
N THR A 113 -10.48 9.99 -14.80
CA THR A 113 -10.35 10.84 -13.59
C THR A 113 -10.55 10.01 -12.32
N VAL A 114 -9.73 10.23 -11.29
CA VAL A 114 -9.47 9.22 -10.23
C VAL A 114 -10.68 8.81 -9.40
N ILE A 115 -11.47 9.77 -8.92
CA ILE A 115 -12.69 9.50 -8.13
C ILE A 115 -13.76 8.82 -9.01
N ARG A 116 -13.80 9.14 -10.32
CA ARG A 116 -14.68 8.45 -11.28
C ARG A 116 -14.17 7.07 -11.66
N GLY A 117 -12.85 6.85 -11.57
CA GLY A 117 -12.19 5.58 -11.84
C GLY A 117 -12.50 4.52 -10.78
N TYR A 118 -12.62 4.88 -9.50
CA TYR A 118 -12.84 3.89 -8.43
C TYR A 118 -14.13 3.08 -8.60
N PRO A 119 -15.32 3.68 -8.85
CA PRO A 119 -16.54 2.90 -9.12
C PRO A 119 -16.42 1.99 -10.34
N TRP A 120 -15.67 2.41 -11.36
CA TRP A 120 -15.39 1.57 -12.54
C TRP A 120 -14.48 0.39 -12.14
N ALA A 121 -13.36 0.64 -11.46
CA ALA A 121 -12.43 -0.39 -11.01
C ALA A 121 -13.06 -1.42 -10.07
N LYS A 122 -14.00 -0.99 -9.21
CA LYS A 122 -14.75 -1.88 -8.31
C LYS A 122 -15.72 -2.81 -9.04
N ARG A 123 -16.19 -2.45 -10.24
CA ARG A 123 -17.18 -3.22 -11.03
C ARG A 123 -16.58 -3.96 -12.22
N THR A 124 -15.40 -3.56 -12.67
CA THR A 124 -14.72 -4.15 -13.83
C THR A 124 -13.88 -5.34 -13.39
N VAL A 125 -14.18 -6.52 -13.93
CA VAL A 125 -13.37 -7.73 -13.75
C VAL A 125 -11.97 -7.49 -14.32
N HIS A 126 -10.94 -7.86 -13.56
CA HIS A 126 -9.56 -7.72 -13.98
C HIS A 126 -9.32 -8.55 -15.26
N PRO A 127 -8.79 -7.94 -16.34
CA PRO A 127 -8.66 -8.62 -17.63
C PRO A 127 -7.69 -9.80 -17.54
N ASP A 128 -6.56 -9.64 -16.86
CA ASP A 128 -5.48 -10.65 -16.93
C ASP A 128 -5.34 -11.51 -15.67
N LEU A 129 -5.67 -10.97 -14.49
CA LEU A 129 -5.36 -11.57 -13.20
C LEU A 129 -6.59 -12.22 -12.55
N VAL A 130 -6.33 -13.24 -11.75
CA VAL A 130 -7.31 -13.99 -10.96
C VAL A 130 -6.73 -14.26 -9.58
N ILE A 131 -7.56 -14.57 -8.60
CA ILE A 131 -7.09 -14.83 -7.22
C ILE A 131 -7.21 -16.30 -6.86
N CYS A 132 -6.26 -16.82 -6.07
CA CYS A 132 -6.40 -18.16 -5.50
C CYS A 132 -7.35 -18.14 -4.30
N THR A 133 -8.22 -19.15 -4.20
CA THR A 133 -9.15 -19.29 -3.07
C THR A 133 -8.79 -20.46 -2.15
N ARG A 134 -7.74 -21.20 -2.50
CA ARG A 134 -7.19 -22.34 -1.76
C ARG A 134 -5.66 -22.29 -1.74
N ARG A 135 -5.08 -22.82 -0.67
CA ARG A 135 -3.63 -23.01 -0.52
C ARG A 135 -3.11 -24.00 -1.56
N TYR A 136 -1.80 -24.00 -1.80
CA TYR A 136 -1.16 -24.78 -2.85
C TYR A 136 -1.51 -26.27 -2.78
N GLN A 137 -1.65 -26.85 -1.58
CA GLN A 137 -1.99 -28.27 -1.41
C GLN A 137 -3.37 -28.63 -1.98
N GLU A 138 -4.28 -27.67 -2.08
CA GLU A 138 -5.66 -27.84 -2.55
C GLU A 138 -5.91 -27.07 -3.86
N VAL A 139 -4.86 -26.50 -4.47
CA VAL A 139 -4.99 -25.61 -5.64
C VAL A 139 -5.58 -26.31 -6.86
N TYR A 140 -5.43 -27.63 -6.99
CA TYR A 140 -6.00 -28.41 -8.10
C TYR A 140 -7.43 -28.89 -7.86
N GLY A 141 -8.04 -28.50 -6.73
CA GLY A 141 -9.39 -28.91 -6.38
C GLY A 141 -9.53 -30.40 -6.05
N PRO A 142 -10.75 -30.85 -5.70
CA PRO A 142 -11.00 -32.23 -5.26
C PRO A 142 -10.79 -33.30 -6.33
N ASP A 143 -10.91 -32.94 -7.61
CA ASP A 143 -10.69 -33.81 -8.76
C ASP A 143 -9.21 -33.88 -9.19
N GLY A 144 -8.36 -33.03 -8.60
CA GLY A 144 -6.95 -32.92 -8.96
C GLY A 144 -6.71 -32.27 -10.33
N ASN A 145 -7.73 -31.64 -10.93
CA ASN A 145 -7.65 -31.06 -12.26
C ASN A 145 -8.42 -29.75 -12.46
N THR A 146 -9.12 -29.24 -11.44
CA THR A 146 -9.84 -27.96 -11.50
C THR A 146 -9.13 -26.91 -10.64
N PRO A 147 -8.34 -25.99 -11.23
CA PRO A 147 -7.62 -24.97 -10.48
C PRO A 147 -8.57 -24.08 -9.66
N GLN A 148 -8.24 -23.85 -8.40
CA GLN A 148 -9.07 -23.11 -7.44
C GLN A 148 -8.76 -21.61 -7.49
N PHE A 149 -9.09 -21.00 -8.64
CA PHE A 149 -8.93 -19.57 -8.89
C PHE A 149 -10.26 -18.92 -9.29
N GLU A 150 -10.45 -17.66 -8.88
CA GLU A 150 -11.66 -16.89 -9.19
C GLU A 150 -11.34 -15.59 -9.91
N ASN A 151 -12.24 -15.19 -10.82
CA ASN A 151 -12.25 -13.84 -11.35
C ASN A 151 -12.52 -12.83 -10.23
N ILE A 152 -11.89 -11.67 -10.33
CA ILE A 152 -12.02 -10.59 -9.35
C ILE A 152 -12.02 -9.24 -10.05
N THR A 153 -12.60 -8.22 -9.44
CA THR A 153 -12.58 -6.86 -9.99
C THR A 153 -11.24 -6.18 -9.75
N ILE A 154 -10.91 -5.14 -10.53
CA ILE A 154 -9.63 -4.42 -10.42
C ILE A 154 -9.42 -3.88 -9.00
N TYR A 155 -10.45 -3.33 -8.38
CA TYR A 155 -10.32 -2.83 -7.00
C TYR A 155 -10.28 -3.97 -5.97
N ASN A 156 -11.11 -5.01 -6.13
CA ASN A 156 -11.08 -6.15 -5.19
C ASN A 156 -9.75 -6.91 -5.29
N TYR A 157 -9.12 -6.89 -6.46
CA TYR A 157 -7.80 -7.44 -6.68
C TYR A 157 -6.78 -6.77 -5.76
N PHE A 158 -6.77 -5.43 -5.73
CA PHE A 158 -5.97 -4.64 -4.79
C PHE A 158 -6.23 -5.01 -3.33
N VAL A 159 -7.50 -5.10 -2.91
CA VAL A 159 -7.86 -5.53 -1.54
C VAL A 159 -7.32 -6.92 -1.22
N TRP A 160 -7.48 -7.87 -2.14
CA TRP A 160 -7.07 -9.25 -1.94
C TRP A 160 -5.56 -9.40 -1.77
N THR A 161 -4.76 -8.62 -2.52
CA THR A 161 -3.29 -8.67 -2.42
C THR A 161 -2.79 -8.30 -1.04
N HIS A 162 -3.34 -7.20 -0.51
CA HIS A 162 -3.06 -6.75 0.85
C HIS A 162 -3.48 -7.81 1.87
N TYR A 163 -4.72 -8.30 1.78
CA TYR A 163 -5.21 -9.39 2.63
C TYR A 163 -4.27 -10.60 2.62
N TYR A 164 -3.85 -11.05 1.44
CA TYR A 164 -3.00 -12.23 1.31
C TYR A 164 -1.61 -12.01 1.94
N SER A 165 -1.04 -10.80 1.80
CA SER A 165 0.24 -10.45 2.43
C SER A 165 0.19 -10.45 3.97
N VAL A 166 -0.96 -10.13 4.57
CA VAL A 166 -1.12 -9.99 6.04
C VAL A 166 -1.85 -11.17 6.71
N SER A 167 -2.39 -12.10 5.93
CA SER A 167 -3.13 -13.25 6.46
C SER A 167 -2.26 -14.16 7.32
N LYS A 168 -2.85 -14.88 8.27
CA LYS A 168 -2.11 -15.77 9.16
C LYS A 168 -1.59 -17.00 8.41
N THR A 169 -0.50 -17.59 8.90
CA THR A 169 -0.10 -18.93 8.44
C THR A 169 -1.07 -19.96 9.00
N TYR A 170 -1.71 -20.71 8.10
CA TYR A 170 -2.60 -21.80 8.50
C TYR A 170 -1.81 -22.97 9.07
N MET A 171 -2.18 -23.41 10.29
CA MET A 171 -1.42 -24.45 11.01
C MET A 171 -2.02 -25.86 10.86
N GLY A 172 -3.24 -25.97 10.34
CA GLY A 172 -3.98 -27.23 10.24
C GLY A 172 -5.34 -27.15 10.93
N ALA A 173 -6.25 -28.06 10.57
CA ALA A 173 -7.60 -28.07 11.12
C ALA A 173 -7.56 -28.26 12.65
N GLY A 174 -8.27 -27.39 13.37
CA GLY A 174 -8.31 -27.38 14.84
C GLY A 174 -7.08 -26.77 15.52
N GLN A 175 -6.12 -26.24 14.76
CA GLN A 175 -5.00 -25.46 15.29
C GLN A 175 -5.23 -23.97 15.03
N ALA A 176 -4.85 -23.12 15.98
CA ALA A 176 -4.90 -21.68 15.77
C ALA A 176 -3.88 -21.27 14.68
N GLY A 177 -4.31 -20.44 13.73
CA GLY A 177 -3.41 -19.84 12.75
C GLY A 177 -2.32 -19.00 13.43
N PHE A 178 -1.12 -18.99 12.85
CA PHE A 178 0.01 -18.23 13.38
C PHE A 178 -0.02 -16.79 12.81
N GLY A 179 -0.18 -15.80 13.69
CA GLY A 179 -0.27 -14.38 13.33
C GLY A 179 0.97 -13.53 13.64
N GLY A 180 2.09 -14.14 14.05
CA GLY A 180 3.38 -13.45 14.21
C GLY A 180 4.11 -13.22 12.88
N VAL A 181 3.35 -13.04 11.80
CA VAL A 181 3.84 -12.92 10.42
C VAL A 181 3.01 -11.87 9.70
N ASP A 182 3.69 -10.97 9.00
CA ASP A 182 3.16 -9.97 8.09
C ASP A 182 4.23 -9.78 7.02
N PHE A 183 3.86 -9.78 5.73
CA PHE A 183 4.80 -9.63 4.61
C PHE A 183 4.85 -8.20 4.06
N SER A 184 4.03 -7.27 4.57
CA SER A 184 3.89 -5.90 4.05
C SER A 184 3.83 -4.81 5.14
N HIS A 185 3.80 -5.18 6.41
CA HIS A 185 3.88 -4.26 7.56
C HIS A 185 4.91 -4.73 8.59
N GLU A 186 5.20 -3.88 9.58
CA GLU A 186 6.07 -4.21 10.71
C GLU A 186 7.51 -4.63 10.31
N GLY A 187 7.93 -4.25 9.10
CA GLY A 187 9.27 -4.42 8.56
C GLY A 187 9.56 -3.39 7.46
N PRO A 188 10.80 -3.35 6.91
CA PRO A 188 11.20 -2.34 5.93
C PRO A 188 10.49 -2.47 4.56
N GLY A 189 9.94 -3.64 4.25
CA GLY A 189 9.17 -3.88 3.02
C GLY A 189 7.72 -3.44 3.16
N PHE A 190 7.49 -2.13 3.28
CA PHE A 190 6.17 -1.52 3.24
C PHE A 190 5.84 -1.16 1.80
N ASP A 191 4.72 -1.67 1.29
CA ASP A 191 4.42 -1.68 -0.15
C ASP A 191 3.48 -0.53 -0.56
N MET A 192 3.79 0.06 -1.72
CA MET A 192 3.03 1.17 -2.33
C MET A 192 2.93 0.96 -3.84
N LEU A 193 1.71 1.06 -4.36
CA LEU A 193 1.41 0.81 -5.77
C LEU A 193 1.91 1.94 -6.68
N GLY A 194 2.66 1.58 -7.73
CA GLY A 194 3.04 2.48 -8.81
C GLY A 194 2.20 2.28 -10.07
N ASP A 195 1.38 3.28 -10.44
CA ASP A 195 0.87 3.47 -11.81
C ASP A 195 1.27 4.87 -12.29
N ALA A 196 2.10 4.94 -13.33
CA ALA A 196 2.72 6.16 -13.84
C ALA A 196 1.85 6.95 -14.85
N THR A 197 0.62 6.51 -15.14
CA THR A 197 -0.21 7.20 -16.15
C THR A 197 -1.57 7.68 -15.64
N PHE A 198 -1.95 7.19 -14.47
CA PHE A 198 -3.07 7.65 -13.69
C PHE A 198 -2.51 8.10 -12.34
N ALA A 199 -2.38 9.41 -12.16
CA ALA A 199 -1.87 9.94 -10.91
C ALA A 199 -2.91 9.72 -9.81
N LEU A 200 -2.64 8.79 -8.89
CA LEU A 200 -3.42 8.66 -7.67
C LEU A 200 -3.20 9.92 -6.82
N PRO A 201 -4.27 10.65 -6.44
CA PRO A 201 -4.13 11.78 -5.54
C PRO A 201 -3.76 11.26 -4.16
N TYR A 202 -3.34 12.17 -3.29
CA TYR A 202 -3.04 11.88 -1.91
C TYR A 202 -4.00 12.62 -0.98
N TRP A 203 -4.14 12.10 0.24
CA TRP A 203 -4.80 12.79 1.34
C TRP A 203 -3.73 13.18 2.35
N ASN A 204 -3.46 14.49 2.45
CA ASN A 204 -2.65 15.00 3.54
C ASN A 204 -3.44 14.87 4.85
N PHE A 205 -3.29 13.72 5.51
CA PHE A 205 -3.92 13.46 6.81
C PHE A 205 -3.21 14.18 7.96
N ALA A 206 -2.05 14.79 7.75
CA ALA A 206 -1.27 15.46 8.79
C ALA A 206 -1.75 16.91 9.01
N ILE A 207 -3.04 17.06 9.29
CA ILE A 207 -3.73 18.35 9.49
C ILE A 207 -4.08 18.64 10.95
N GLY A 208 -3.84 17.67 11.84
CA GLY A 208 -4.30 17.71 13.22
C GLY A 208 -5.83 17.66 13.34
N GLY A 209 -6.31 17.80 14.58
CA GLY A 209 -7.75 17.88 14.84
C GLY A 209 -8.51 16.56 14.66
N SER A 210 -9.85 16.63 14.67
CA SER A 210 -10.75 15.47 14.73
C SER A 210 -11.70 15.34 13.54
N GLU A 211 -11.49 16.12 12.48
CA GLU A 211 -12.32 16.09 11.28
C GLU A 211 -11.66 15.28 10.16
N CYS A 212 -12.46 14.58 9.37
CA CYS A 212 -12.04 13.96 8.12
C CYS A 212 -12.45 14.89 6.97
N ASP A 213 -11.53 15.71 6.50
CA ASP A 213 -11.74 16.72 5.46
C ASP A 213 -12.04 16.14 4.07
N VAL A 214 -11.60 14.91 3.79
CA VAL A 214 -11.95 14.16 2.56
C VAL A 214 -13.26 13.36 2.67
N CYS A 215 -13.88 13.29 3.84
CA CYS A 215 -15.13 12.56 4.08
C CYS A 215 -16.36 13.42 3.73
N THR A 216 -16.49 13.76 2.44
CA THR A 216 -17.64 14.49 1.88
C THR A 216 -18.26 13.69 0.74
N ASP A 217 -19.54 13.92 0.41
CA ASP A 217 -20.23 13.18 -0.65
C ASP A 217 -19.67 13.44 -2.05
N ASP A 218 -18.98 14.56 -2.25
CA ASP A 218 -18.27 14.90 -3.49
C ASP A 218 -16.92 14.15 -3.62
N LEU A 219 -16.38 13.66 -2.51
CA LEU A 219 -15.11 12.93 -2.42
C LEU A 219 -15.36 11.49 -1.96
N LEU A 220 -14.89 11.10 -0.76
CA LEU A 220 -14.85 9.72 -0.30
C LEU A 220 -16.07 9.28 0.52
N GLY A 221 -17.12 10.10 0.53
CA GLY A 221 -18.40 9.87 1.20
C GLY A 221 -18.46 10.48 2.60
N ALA A 222 -19.53 11.25 2.84
CA ALA A 222 -19.82 11.81 4.15
C ALA A 222 -20.34 10.73 5.11
N ARG A 223 -20.42 11.07 6.41
CA ARG A 223 -21.11 10.23 7.40
C ARG A 223 -22.61 10.19 7.13
N SER A 224 -23.23 9.01 7.23
CA SER A 224 -24.68 8.87 7.13
C SER A 224 -25.41 9.52 8.30
N ALA A 225 -26.50 10.21 8.01
CA ALA A 225 -27.41 10.74 9.02
C ALA A 225 -28.25 9.65 9.72
N PHE A 226 -28.32 8.45 9.14
CA PHE A 226 -29.14 7.34 9.64
C PHE A 226 -28.36 6.33 10.50
N ASP A 227 -27.06 6.20 10.24
CA ASP A 227 -26.15 5.32 10.99
C ASP A 227 -24.75 5.92 11.01
N MET A 228 -24.27 6.28 12.20
CA MET A 228 -23.00 6.98 12.38
C MET A 228 -21.77 6.18 11.93
N ASN A 229 -21.88 4.86 11.79
CA ASN A 229 -20.80 3.98 11.33
C ASN A 229 -20.88 3.69 9.83
N SER A 230 -21.84 4.28 9.11
CA SER A 230 -22.06 4.06 7.69
C SER A 230 -21.80 5.32 6.88
N LEU A 231 -21.49 5.12 5.59
CA LEU A 231 -21.36 6.21 4.62
C LEU A 231 -22.73 6.74 4.19
N SER A 232 -22.79 8.04 3.89
CA SER A 232 -23.97 8.71 3.34
C SER A 232 -24.47 8.00 2.07
N PRO A 233 -25.78 7.72 1.95
CA PRO A 233 -26.36 7.10 0.76
C PRO A 233 -26.16 7.90 -0.54
N ASN A 234 -25.82 9.19 -0.45
CA ASN A 234 -25.53 10.03 -1.62
C ASN A 234 -24.16 9.73 -2.23
N SER A 235 -23.25 9.12 -1.47
CA SER A 235 -21.95 8.68 -1.97
C SER A 235 -22.05 7.31 -2.62
N VAL A 236 -21.42 7.13 -3.79
CA VAL A 236 -21.31 5.82 -4.47
C VAL A 236 -20.63 4.75 -3.59
N PHE A 237 -19.77 5.15 -2.67
CA PHE A 237 -19.04 4.25 -1.77
C PHE A 237 -19.95 3.60 -0.73
N SER A 238 -21.12 4.15 -0.43
CA SER A 238 -22.12 3.50 0.44
C SER A 238 -22.68 2.20 -0.14
N GLN A 239 -22.58 2.04 -1.47
CA GLN A 239 -23.03 0.85 -2.18
C GLN A 239 -21.96 -0.24 -2.21
N TRP A 240 -20.70 0.09 -1.88
CA TRP A 240 -19.63 -0.87 -1.91
C TRP A 240 -19.84 -1.92 -0.82
N ARG A 241 -19.41 -3.13 -1.14
CA ARG A 241 -19.40 -4.27 -0.24
C ARG A 241 -17.97 -4.79 -0.13
N VAL A 242 -17.61 -5.23 1.08
CA VAL A 242 -16.25 -5.62 1.40
C VAL A 242 -15.99 -7.08 1.00
N ILE A 243 -14.74 -7.41 0.72
CA ILE A 243 -14.26 -8.79 0.63
C ILE A 243 -13.29 -9.08 1.78
N CYS A 244 -13.00 -10.36 2.01
CA CYS A 244 -12.02 -10.84 3.00
C CYS A 244 -12.39 -10.62 4.47
N GLU A 245 -13.68 -10.48 4.78
CA GLU A 245 -14.18 -10.29 6.16
C GLU A 245 -14.23 -11.59 6.98
N SER A 246 -14.38 -12.74 6.33
CA SER A 246 -14.54 -14.04 6.99
C SER A 246 -13.22 -14.68 7.47
N VAL A 247 -12.36 -13.91 8.16
CA VAL A 247 -11.05 -14.38 8.63
C VAL A 247 -11.11 -15.62 9.52
N GLU A 248 -12.17 -15.76 10.33
CA GLU A 248 -12.36 -16.96 11.15
C GLU A 248 -12.55 -18.21 10.29
N ASP A 249 -13.30 -18.12 9.19
CA ASP A 249 -13.48 -19.24 8.27
C ASP A 249 -12.16 -19.58 7.55
N TYR A 250 -11.43 -18.57 7.10
CA TYR A 250 -10.15 -18.76 6.41
C TYR A 250 -9.11 -19.42 7.33
N ASP A 251 -8.99 -18.91 8.56
CA ASP A 251 -8.05 -19.42 9.57
C ASP A 251 -8.39 -20.83 10.06
N THR A 252 -9.67 -21.21 10.09
CA THR A 252 -10.12 -22.53 10.59
C THR A 252 -10.15 -23.60 9.50
N LEU A 253 -10.63 -23.24 8.31
CA LEU A 253 -10.78 -24.15 7.18
C LEU A 253 -9.52 -24.23 6.31
N GLY A 254 -8.59 -23.28 6.46
CA GLY A 254 -7.39 -23.19 5.62
C GLY A 254 -7.73 -22.78 4.19
N THR A 255 -8.82 -22.04 4.01
CA THR A 255 -9.19 -21.41 2.74
C THR A 255 -8.56 -20.03 2.64
N ILE A 256 -8.60 -19.42 1.46
CA ILE A 256 -8.15 -18.06 1.23
C ILE A 256 -9.36 -17.22 0.86
N CYS A 257 -9.34 -15.92 1.18
CA CYS A 257 -10.35 -14.96 0.76
C CYS A 257 -10.74 -15.17 -0.71
N ASN A 258 -12.04 -15.21 -0.97
CA ASN A 258 -12.62 -15.33 -2.31
C ASN A 258 -13.20 -13.99 -2.78
N ASN A 259 -13.81 -13.94 -3.96
CA ASN A 259 -14.41 -12.71 -4.47
C ASN A 259 -15.88 -12.52 -4.02
N SER A 260 -16.30 -13.14 -2.91
CA SER A 260 -17.64 -12.96 -2.38
C SER A 260 -17.72 -11.68 -1.53
N GLU A 261 -18.52 -10.73 -1.99
CA GLU A 261 -18.74 -9.47 -1.28
C GLU A 261 -19.77 -9.65 -0.15
N THR A 262 -19.47 -9.12 1.05
CA THR A 262 -20.27 -9.32 2.27
C THR A 262 -20.95 -8.04 2.75
N SER A 263 -20.39 -7.37 3.75
CA SER A 263 -20.98 -6.24 4.48
C SER A 263 -20.63 -4.89 3.81
N PRO A 264 -21.36 -3.81 4.09
CA PRO A 264 -20.97 -2.46 3.64
C PRO A 264 -19.71 -1.97 4.38
N ILE A 265 -19.01 -1.01 3.78
CA ILE A 265 -17.91 -0.29 4.45
C ILE A 265 -18.43 0.35 5.75
N ARG A 266 -17.69 0.14 6.84
CA ARG A 266 -17.89 0.81 8.12
C ARG A 266 -16.84 1.90 8.30
N ARG A 267 -17.27 3.11 8.62
CA ARG A 267 -16.36 4.24 8.85
C ARG A 267 -16.97 5.21 9.85
N ASN A 268 -16.22 5.56 10.90
CA ASN A 268 -16.65 6.51 11.92
C ASN A 268 -15.46 7.34 12.41
N PRO A 269 -14.98 8.30 11.59
CA PRO A 269 -13.81 9.09 11.91
C PRO A 269 -13.90 9.77 13.28
N ALA A 270 -12.81 9.73 14.05
CA ALA A 270 -12.73 10.18 15.45
C ALA A 270 -13.68 9.45 16.44
N GLY A 271 -14.36 8.39 16.02
CA GLY A 271 -15.43 7.75 16.80
C GLY A 271 -14.98 6.80 17.90
N ASN A 272 -13.67 6.53 18.03
CA ASN A 272 -13.16 5.58 19.01
C ASN A 272 -13.03 6.18 20.42
N VAL A 273 -14.17 6.31 21.11
CA VAL A 273 -14.24 6.86 22.47
C VAL A 273 -13.48 6.03 23.51
N ALA A 274 -13.23 4.74 23.24
CA ALA A 274 -12.47 3.86 24.11
C ALA A 274 -10.95 4.13 24.03
N ARG A 275 -10.48 4.78 22.96
CA ARG A 275 -9.07 5.12 22.74
C ARG A 275 -8.92 6.58 22.29
N PRO A 276 -8.98 7.56 23.20
CA PRO A 276 -8.91 8.99 22.85
C PRO A 276 -7.70 9.41 22.01
N MET A 277 -6.57 8.71 22.17
CA MET A 277 -5.34 8.95 21.40
C MET A 277 -5.51 8.77 19.88
N VAL A 278 -6.50 7.99 19.42
CA VAL A 278 -6.78 7.80 17.99
C VAL A 278 -7.96 8.63 17.48
N GLN A 279 -8.48 9.56 18.29
CA GLN A 279 -9.58 10.45 17.87
C GLN A 279 -9.10 11.71 17.16
N ARG A 280 -7.78 11.89 17.04
CA ARG A 280 -7.18 13.02 16.33
C ARG A 280 -6.16 12.53 15.30
N LEU A 281 -6.11 13.24 14.19
CA LEU A 281 -5.13 13.00 13.13
C LEU A 281 -3.73 13.47 13.55
N PRO A 282 -2.67 12.98 12.88
CA PRO A 282 -1.31 13.49 13.06
C PRO A 282 -1.22 15.00 12.82
N GLU A 283 -0.32 15.67 13.53
CA GLU A 283 -0.01 17.08 13.31
C GLU A 283 1.01 17.23 12.16
N PRO A 284 1.05 18.38 11.46
CA PRO A 284 2.06 18.62 10.42
C PRO A 284 3.51 18.42 10.91
N GLN A 285 3.77 18.69 12.19
CA GLN A 285 5.08 18.53 12.80
C GLN A 285 5.51 17.05 12.89
N ASP A 286 4.57 16.12 13.06
CA ASP A 286 4.87 14.69 13.15
C ASP A 286 5.53 14.19 11.85
N VAL A 287 5.13 14.75 10.70
CA VAL A 287 5.72 14.44 9.40
C VAL A 287 7.14 14.98 9.30
N VAL A 288 7.35 16.23 9.74
CA VAL A 288 8.69 16.87 9.75
C VAL A 288 9.65 16.08 10.62
N ASP A 289 9.23 15.71 11.82
CA ASP A 289 10.05 14.97 12.77
C ASP A 289 10.42 13.59 12.23
N CYS A 290 9.49 12.92 11.53
CA CYS A 290 9.69 11.60 10.95
C CYS A 290 10.79 11.57 9.89
N TYR A 291 10.77 12.48 8.91
CA TYR A 291 11.84 12.50 7.91
C TYR A 291 13.10 13.23 8.40
N SER A 292 13.05 14.02 9.48
CA SER A 292 14.23 14.78 9.95
C SER A 292 15.10 14.02 10.96
N ALA A 293 14.54 13.02 11.66
CA ALA A 293 15.23 12.26 12.69
C ALA A 293 15.30 10.76 12.31
N PRO A 294 16.47 10.24 11.88
CA PRO A 294 16.61 8.84 11.46
C PRO A 294 16.49 7.82 12.61
N GLN A 295 16.38 8.26 13.86
CA GLN A 295 16.15 7.41 15.03
C GLN A 295 14.94 7.91 15.82
N GLY A 296 13.74 7.50 15.39
CA GLY A 296 12.54 7.69 16.19
C GLY A 296 12.63 6.88 17.50
N GLY A 297 12.19 7.46 18.61
CA GLY A 297 12.02 6.69 19.85
C GLY A 297 10.88 5.69 19.68
N TYR A 298 11.17 4.40 19.88
CA TYR A 298 10.12 3.37 19.88
C TYR A 298 9.36 3.39 21.21
N ASP A 299 8.05 3.69 21.13
CA ASP A 299 7.12 3.51 22.24
C ASP A 299 6.00 2.56 21.79
N PRO A 300 5.84 1.38 22.43
CA PRO A 300 4.85 0.39 22.03
C PRO A 300 3.39 0.88 22.18
N VAL A 301 3.15 1.95 22.95
CA VAL A 301 1.82 2.55 23.17
C VAL A 301 1.49 3.58 22.10
N VAL A 302 2.50 4.25 21.53
CA VAL A 302 2.30 5.33 20.57
C VAL A 302 1.88 4.75 19.22
N ARG A 303 0.87 5.37 18.62
CA ARG A 303 0.48 5.17 17.23
C ARG A 303 0.49 6.56 16.60
N SER A 304 1.35 6.77 15.61
CA SER A 304 1.52 8.03 14.90
C SER A 304 1.34 7.83 13.39
N LEU A 305 1.30 8.94 12.65
CA LEU A 305 1.34 8.98 11.18
C LEU A 305 0.36 7.98 10.55
N HIS A 306 0.87 7.08 9.70
CA HIS A 306 0.13 6.04 8.99
C HIS A 306 -0.83 5.25 9.90
N ASN A 307 -0.31 4.69 11.01
CA ASN A 307 -1.12 3.87 11.91
C ASN A 307 -2.21 4.68 12.60
N LEU A 308 -1.91 5.94 12.96
CA LEU A 308 -2.89 6.84 13.54
C LEU A 308 -4.00 7.18 12.54
N ALA A 309 -3.66 7.47 11.29
CA ALA A 309 -4.63 7.76 10.22
C ALA A 309 -5.58 6.57 9.98
N HIS A 310 -5.08 5.33 9.96
CA HIS A 310 -5.93 4.13 9.88
C HIS A 310 -6.86 3.98 11.08
N LEU A 311 -6.31 4.08 12.30
CA LEU A 311 -7.08 3.90 13.54
C LEU A 311 -8.12 5.01 13.76
N PHE A 312 -7.84 6.22 13.26
CA PHE A 312 -8.75 7.36 13.28
C PHE A 312 -10.07 7.08 12.56
N LEU A 313 -10.05 6.30 11.48
CA LEU A 313 -11.24 5.94 10.70
C LEU A 313 -12.23 5.06 11.49
N ASN A 314 -11.74 4.35 12.53
CA ASN A 314 -12.55 3.54 13.46
C ASN A 314 -13.63 2.69 12.74
N GLY A 315 -13.16 1.80 11.85
CA GLY A 315 -14.03 1.00 11.00
C GLY A 315 -13.25 0.04 10.11
N THR A 316 -13.75 -0.24 8.92
CA THR A 316 -13.12 -1.09 7.90
C THR A 316 -11.68 -0.65 7.63
N GLY A 317 -11.46 0.65 7.39
CA GLY A 317 -10.15 1.24 7.13
C GLY A 317 -9.13 1.11 8.27
N GLY A 318 -9.54 0.74 9.48
CA GLY A 318 -8.66 0.58 10.65
C GLY A 318 -8.30 -0.87 10.98
N GLN A 319 -8.73 -1.84 10.17
CA GLN A 319 -8.46 -3.27 10.36
C GLN A 319 -7.52 -3.75 9.27
N THR A 320 -6.33 -4.25 9.62
CA THR A 320 -5.28 -4.60 8.65
C THR A 320 -5.80 -5.49 7.51
N HIS A 321 -6.46 -6.59 7.81
CA HIS A 321 -6.98 -7.52 6.79
C HIS A 321 -8.11 -6.96 5.88
N LEU A 322 -8.69 -5.79 6.21
CA LEU A 322 -9.82 -5.18 5.48
C LEU A 322 -9.57 -3.77 4.99
N SER A 323 -8.54 -3.09 5.47
CA SER A 323 -8.39 -1.64 5.32
C SER A 323 -8.49 -1.14 3.88
N PRO A 324 -7.99 -1.84 2.85
CA PRO A 324 -8.12 -1.36 1.47
C PRO A 324 -9.54 -1.43 0.91
N ASN A 325 -10.48 -2.15 1.54
CA ASN A 325 -11.89 -2.09 1.15
C ASN A 325 -12.46 -0.67 1.28
N ASP A 326 -11.88 0.13 2.18
CA ASP A 326 -12.16 1.55 2.30
C ASP A 326 -11.27 2.35 1.31
N PRO A 327 -11.84 3.11 0.35
CA PRO A 327 -11.06 3.84 -0.64
C PRO A 327 -10.21 4.99 -0.07
N ILE A 328 -10.39 5.37 1.20
CA ILE A 328 -9.43 6.25 1.89
C ILE A 328 -8.04 5.62 1.92
N PHE A 329 -7.93 4.29 1.97
CA PHE A 329 -6.65 3.57 1.98
C PHE A 329 -5.73 4.04 0.86
N VAL A 330 -6.25 4.19 -0.36
CA VAL A 330 -5.43 4.58 -1.51
C VAL A 330 -4.81 5.96 -1.30
N LEU A 331 -5.61 6.95 -0.87
CA LEU A 331 -5.14 8.32 -0.65
C LEU A 331 -4.24 8.45 0.59
N LEU A 332 -4.50 7.65 1.63
CA LEU A 332 -3.68 7.56 2.83
C LEU A 332 -2.29 7.02 2.48
N HIS A 333 -2.26 5.95 1.68
CA HIS A 333 -1.00 5.36 1.24
C HIS A 333 -0.25 6.28 0.27
N THR A 334 -0.85 6.88 -0.75
CA THR A 334 -0.10 7.82 -1.61
C THR A 334 0.51 9.01 -0.84
N PHE A 335 -0.10 9.48 0.27
CA PHE A 335 0.56 10.47 1.13
C PHE A 335 1.70 9.89 1.95
N THR A 336 1.57 8.64 2.42
CA THR A 336 2.65 7.92 3.10
C THR A 336 3.83 7.68 2.14
N ASP A 337 3.55 7.40 0.86
CA ASP A 337 4.54 7.26 -0.20
C ASP A 337 5.25 8.59 -0.48
N ALA A 338 4.51 9.69 -0.52
CA ALA A 338 5.11 11.01 -0.67
C ALA A 338 6.11 11.32 0.45
N ILE A 339 5.77 10.95 1.70
CA ILE A 339 6.69 11.11 2.84
C ILE A 339 7.92 10.23 2.67
N PHE A 340 7.75 9.00 2.17
CA PHE A 340 8.84 8.07 1.91
C PHE A 340 9.78 8.54 0.78
N ASP A 341 9.23 9.00 -0.35
CA ASP A 341 9.99 9.55 -1.48
C ASP A 341 10.78 10.80 -1.05
N GLU A 342 10.17 11.68 -0.25
CA GLU A 342 10.86 12.85 0.31
C GLU A 342 12.02 12.42 1.23
N TRP A 343 11.82 11.38 2.05
CA TRP A 343 12.88 10.85 2.89
C TRP A 343 14.03 10.25 2.07
N LEU A 344 13.72 9.49 1.02
CA LEU A 344 14.72 8.93 0.10
C LEU A 344 15.53 10.05 -0.58
N SER A 345 14.84 11.08 -1.09
CA SER A 345 15.44 12.24 -1.73
C SER A 345 16.40 13.00 -0.79
N ARG A 346 16.01 13.17 0.48
CA ARG A 346 16.83 13.90 1.47
C ARG A 346 18.04 13.14 1.96
N HIS A 347 17.91 11.82 2.18
CA HIS A 347 18.93 11.06 2.88
C HIS A 347 19.86 10.31 1.94
N ALA A 348 19.40 9.99 0.73
CA ALA A 348 20.10 9.10 -0.20
C ALA A 348 20.76 7.92 0.56
N PRO A 349 19.98 7.15 1.35
CA PRO A 349 20.49 6.30 2.43
C PRO A 349 21.42 5.15 1.99
N GLY A 350 21.64 4.99 0.68
CA GLY A 350 22.44 3.93 0.11
C GLY A 350 21.88 2.54 0.42
N GLU A 351 22.65 1.50 0.09
CA GLU A 351 22.19 0.13 0.29
C GLU A 351 22.23 -0.33 1.75
N ALA A 352 23.06 0.30 2.59
CA ALA A 352 23.43 -0.17 3.92
C ALA A 352 22.30 -0.06 4.98
N VAL A 353 21.24 0.70 4.72
CA VAL A 353 20.14 0.92 5.68
C VAL A 353 19.07 -0.17 5.60
N TYR A 354 18.90 -0.79 4.43
CA TYR A 354 17.90 -1.84 4.22
C TYR A 354 18.57 -3.23 4.40
N PRO A 355 18.18 -4.04 5.39
CA PRO A 355 18.83 -5.32 5.69
C PRO A 355 18.67 -6.35 4.56
N GLU A 356 19.79 -6.97 4.19
CA GLU A 356 19.83 -8.12 3.25
C GLU A 356 19.32 -9.41 3.89
N GLU A 357 19.45 -9.54 5.21
CA GLU A 357 19.08 -10.74 5.95
C GLU A 357 18.63 -10.42 7.39
N ASN A 358 18.01 -11.40 8.04
CA ASN A 358 17.49 -11.37 9.41
C ASN A 358 16.36 -10.34 9.66
N ALA A 359 15.84 -9.69 8.61
CA ALA A 359 14.60 -8.93 8.71
C ALA A 359 13.41 -9.87 8.95
N PRO A 360 12.24 -9.36 9.36
CA PRO A 360 11.03 -10.17 9.36
C PRO A 360 10.83 -10.88 8.01
N ILE A 361 10.27 -12.10 8.02
CA ILE A 361 10.07 -12.87 6.78
C ILE A 361 9.26 -12.03 5.78
N GLY A 362 9.68 -11.96 4.53
CA GLY A 362 9.09 -11.06 3.53
C GLY A 362 9.79 -9.72 3.37
N HIS A 363 10.57 -9.28 4.37
CA HIS A 363 11.14 -7.94 4.42
C HIS A 363 12.66 -7.89 4.24
N ASN A 364 13.32 -8.96 3.82
CA ASN A 364 14.71 -8.85 3.35
C ASN A 364 14.74 -8.00 2.06
N ARG A 365 15.84 -7.27 1.83
CA ARG A 365 15.99 -6.35 0.68
C ARG A 365 15.71 -7.02 -0.67
N GLN A 366 16.19 -8.24 -0.86
CA GLN A 366 16.03 -9.02 -2.11
C GLN A 366 14.77 -9.90 -2.12
N PHE A 367 13.91 -9.80 -1.11
CA PHE A 367 12.69 -10.60 -1.06
C PHE A 367 11.71 -10.11 -2.12
N ASN A 368 11.14 -11.03 -2.90
CA ASN A 368 10.09 -10.69 -3.84
C ASN A 368 8.81 -10.35 -3.08
N MET A 369 8.32 -9.12 -3.19
CA MET A 369 7.16 -8.63 -2.46
C MET A 369 5.94 -9.51 -2.72
N VAL A 370 5.30 -9.98 -1.66
CA VAL A 370 4.19 -10.93 -1.74
C VAL A 370 2.86 -10.16 -1.89
N PRO A 371 1.94 -10.55 -2.80
CA PRO A 371 2.03 -11.58 -3.83
C PRO A 371 2.22 -11.00 -5.24
N PHE A 372 3.15 -10.06 -5.44
CA PHE A 372 3.32 -9.38 -6.73
C PHE A 372 3.83 -10.31 -7.85
N TRP A 373 3.38 -10.05 -9.08
CA TRP A 373 3.76 -10.80 -10.29
C TRP A 373 3.77 -9.93 -11.57
N PRO A 374 4.87 -9.90 -12.35
CA PRO A 374 6.10 -10.64 -12.17
C PRO A 374 6.79 -10.35 -10.83
N PRO A 375 7.67 -11.26 -10.35
CA PRO A 375 8.38 -11.05 -9.09
C PRO A 375 9.14 -9.74 -9.11
N VAL A 376 8.95 -8.94 -8.07
CA VAL A 376 9.62 -7.66 -7.83
C VAL A 376 10.16 -7.63 -6.42
N THR A 377 11.38 -7.17 -6.25
CA THR A 377 12.04 -7.10 -4.96
C THR A 377 11.77 -5.79 -4.24
N ASN A 378 11.91 -5.77 -2.91
CA ASN A 378 11.90 -4.51 -2.15
C ASN A 378 12.97 -3.53 -2.67
N ALA A 379 14.14 -4.05 -3.10
CA ALA A 379 15.23 -3.26 -3.68
C ALA A 379 14.81 -2.46 -4.92
N GLU A 380 13.90 -2.99 -5.75
CA GLU A 380 13.41 -2.34 -6.96
C GLU A 380 12.46 -1.18 -6.68
N MET A 381 11.84 -1.14 -5.49
CA MET A 381 10.98 -0.04 -5.05
C MET A 381 11.68 0.94 -4.10
N PHE A 382 12.87 0.59 -3.59
CA PHE A 382 13.65 1.45 -2.70
C PHE A 382 14.49 2.48 -3.49
N LEU A 383 13.82 3.24 -4.36
CA LEU A 383 14.38 4.20 -5.29
C LEU A 383 13.56 5.50 -5.28
N THR A 384 14.18 6.63 -5.60
CA THR A 384 13.46 7.90 -5.76
C THR A 384 12.48 7.80 -6.92
N ALA A 385 11.21 8.13 -6.68
CA ALA A 385 10.14 7.96 -7.64
C ALA A 385 10.34 8.80 -8.92
N PRO A 386 10.75 10.09 -8.85
CA PRO A 386 10.87 10.93 -10.05
C PRO A 386 11.93 10.43 -11.04
N GLU A 387 13.01 9.83 -10.53
CA GLU A 387 14.15 9.40 -11.34
C GLU A 387 14.08 7.94 -11.77
N ASN A 388 13.26 7.11 -11.11
CA ASN A 388 13.27 5.67 -11.30
C ASN A 388 11.88 5.07 -11.56
N LEU A 389 10.81 5.59 -10.96
CA LEU A 389 9.48 4.98 -10.98
C LEU A 389 8.47 5.74 -11.88
N GLY A 390 8.88 6.87 -12.45
CA GLY A 390 8.09 7.61 -13.44
C GLY A 390 6.95 8.45 -12.87
N TYR A 391 6.94 8.73 -11.56
CA TYR A 391 5.96 9.62 -10.92
C TYR A 391 6.63 10.56 -9.92
N THR A 392 5.94 11.66 -9.58
CA THR A 392 6.38 12.63 -8.58
C THR A 392 5.17 13.22 -7.86
N TYR A 393 5.38 13.69 -6.63
CA TYR A 393 4.34 14.34 -5.86
C TYR A 393 4.38 15.86 -5.98
N GLU A 394 3.24 16.47 -6.30
CA GLU A 394 3.02 17.91 -6.13
C GLU A 394 2.63 18.18 -4.66
N VAL A 395 3.63 18.15 -3.78
CA VAL A 395 3.47 18.36 -2.32
C VAL A 395 4.43 19.47 -1.86
N THR A 396 3.96 20.33 -0.98
CA THR A 396 4.81 21.30 -0.27
C THR A 396 5.05 20.84 1.16
N TRP A 397 6.30 20.52 1.49
CA TRP A 397 6.67 20.08 2.83
C TRP A 397 6.81 21.26 3.81
N PRO A 398 6.35 21.13 5.06
CA PRO A 398 6.60 22.14 6.07
C PRO A 398 8.12 22.30 6.29
N THR A 399 8.65 23.51 6.16
CA THR A 399 10.07 23.77 6.43
C THR A 399 10.26 24.20 7.89
N ILE A 400 11.40 23.81 8.48
CA ILE A 400 11.79 24.23 9.84
C ILE A 400 11.72 25.76 10.00
N VAL A 401 12.02 26.52 8.94
CA VAL A 401 12.04 27.99 8.95
C VAL A 401 10.63 28.61 9.06
N ALA A 402 9.63 28.04 8.37
CA ALA A 402 8.26 28.53 8.44
C ALA A 402 7.66 28.32 9.84
N VAL A 403 7.97 27.18 10.48
CA VAL A 403 7.48 26.84 11.83
C VAL A 403 8.11 27.74 12.90
N VAL A 404 9.42 28.00 12.84
CA VAL A 404 10.09 28.93 13.77
C VAL A 404 9.54 30.34 13.62
N LEU A 405 9.28 30.81 12.40
CA LEU A 405 8.68 32.12 12.16
C LEU A 405 7.26 32.21 12.74
N VAL A 406 6.41 31.20 12.52
CA VAL A 406 5.05 31.18 13.08
C VAL A 406 5.08 31.10 14.61
N ALA A 407 5.92 30.22 15.20
CA ALA A 407 6.07 30.12 16.64
C ALA A 407 6.61 31.41 17.27
N ALA A 408 7.55 32.09 16.62
CA ALA A 408 8.07 33.38 17.06
C ALA A 408 7.01 34.49 16.97
N VAL A 409 6.20 34.50 15.91
CA VAL A 409 5.10 35.46 15.74
C VAL A 409 4.01 35.22 16.78
N VAL A 410 3.58 33.98 16.99
CA VAL A 410 2.56 33.61 18.00
C VAL A 410 3.07 33.95 19.40
N SER A 411 4.32 33.60 19.72
CA SER A 411 4.94 33.94 21.00
C SER A 411 5.05 35.46 21.20
N GLY A 412 5.39 36.20 20.13
CA GLY A 412 5.40 37.66 20.12
C GLY A 412 4.01 38.27 20.36
N VAL A 413 2.97 37.73 19.73
CA VAL A 413 1.58 38.17 19.90
C VAL A 413 1.07 37.89 21.32
N ILE A 414 1.35 36.70 21.88
CA ILE A 414 0.99 36.35 23.25
C ILE A 414 1.73 37.25 24.25
N ALA A 415 3.03 37.48 24.05
CA ALA A 415 3.80 38.39 24.89
C ALA A 415 3.29 39.83 24.82
N CYS A 416 2.90 40.30 23.63
CA CYS A 416 2.26 41.60 23.45
C CYS A 416 0.90 41.68 24.15
N ALA A 417 0.06 40.65 24.03
CA ALA A 417 -1.25 40.60 24.68
C ALA A 417 -1.14 40.55 26.21
N MET A 418 -0.15 39.81 26.75
CA MET A 418 0.15 39.79 28.18
C MET A 418 0.67 41.13 28.69
N ARG A 419 1.53 41.82 27.93
CA ARG A 419 2.00 43.17 28.27
C ARG A 419 0.88 44.22 28.21
N ALA A 420 -0.01 44.13 27.22
CA ALA A 420 -1.17 45.02 27.12
C ALA A 420 -2.12 44.84 28.32
N ARG A 421 -2.40 43.60 28.73
CA ARG A 421 -3.17 43.30 29.95
C ARG A 421 -2.49 43.76 31.23
N SER A 422 -1.16 43.71 31.30
CA SER A 422 -0.41 44.22 32.46
C SER A 422 -0.41 45.75 32.54
N ALA A 423 -0.55 46.45 31.42
CA ALA A 423 -0.62 47.91 31.38
C ALA A 423 -2.00 48.45 31.79
N GLU A 424 -3.08 47.70 31.52
CA GLU A 424 -4.44 48.04 31.98
C GLU A 424 -4.67 47.76 33.49
N GLY A 425 -3.78 47.02 34.15
CA GLY A 425 -3.89 46.67 35.58
C GLY A 425 -3.21 47.63 36.56
N LEU A 426 -2.56 48.70 36.07
CA LEU A 426 -1.92 49.72 36.90
C LEU A 426 -2.69 51.05 36.83
N GLU A 427 -3.88 51.09 37.46
CA GLU A 427 -4.41 52.38 37.94
C GLU A 427 -3.66 52.77 39.23
N PRO A 428 -3.08 53.98 39.32
CA PRO A 428 -2.41 54.42 40.53
C PRO A 428 -3.45 54.80 41.58
N LEU A 429 -3.49 54.06 42.69
CA LEU A 429 -4.11 54.50 43.95
C LEU A 429 -3.36 55.75 44.44
N LEU A 430 -3.83 56.92 44.01
CA LEU A 430 -3.48 58.21 44.60
C LEU A 430 -4.11 58.28 46.00
N GLY A 431 -3.26 58.16 47.01
CA GLY A 431 -3.58 58.59 48.37
C GLY A 431 -3.40 60.10 48.55
N GLU A 432 -3.69 60.52 49.79
CA GLU A 432 -3.69 61.88 50.37
C GLU A 432 -5.06 62.59 50.22
N THR A 433 -5.74 63.08 51.26
CA THR A 433 -5.41 63.37 52.68
C THR A 433 -6.73 63.54 53.44
#